data_AF-A0A7Y0QJS1-F1
#
_entry.id   AF-A0A7Y0QJS1-F1
#
_cell.length_a   1.000
_cell.length_b   1.000
_cell.length_c   1.000
_cell.angle_alpha   90.00
_cell.angle_beta   90.00
_cell.angle_gamma   90.00
#
_symmetry.space_group_name_H-M   'P 1'
#
loop_
_entity.id
_entity.type
_entity.pdbx_description
1 polymer ?
#
loop_
_entity_poly.entity_id
_entity_poly.type
_entity_poly.pdbx_seq_one_letter_code
_entity_poly.pdbx_strand_id
1 'polypeptide(L)'
;MSPARQQQTMKPVTAAKKLGIHLPAAPSEFRDAPSISRSELGRLMSTPPAWLTALREHGPHPRDVVASRLGVSIAGLTRGGLTEPLTTEEITRLAQDPPQWLLHERVTYNRVRAEEERVAARDAARGSRSAATGGAD
;
A
#
# COMPACT_ATOMS: atom_id res chain seq x y z
N MET A 1 21.91 -9.01 -33.43
CA MET A 1 21.98 -9.76 -32.15
C MET A 1 21.19 -8.97 -31.12
N SER A 2 20.03 -9.47 -30.69
CA SER A 2 19.26 -8.80 -29.64
C SER A 2 20.04 -8.89 -28.32
N PRO A 3 20.23 -7.78 -27.58
CA PRO A 3 20.91 -7.83 -26.30
C PRO A 3 20.13 -8.74 -25.36
N ALA A 4 20.84 -9.60 -24.64
CA ALA A 4 20.26 -10.47 -23.62
C ALA A 4 19.40 -9.60 -22.68
N ARG A 5 18.10 -9.88 -22.62
CA ARG A 5 17.14 -9.11 -21.85
C ARG A 5 17.49 -9.30 -20.37
N GLN A 6 18.25 -8.36 -19.81
CA GLN A 6 18.70 -8.41 -18.42
C GLN A 6 17.47 -8.53 -17.53
N GLN A 7 17.36 -9.66 -16.81
CA GLN A 7 16.21 -9.89 -15.96
C GLN A 7 16.22 -8.84 -14.85
N GLN A 8 15.23 -7.96 -14.86
CA GLN A 8 15.10 -6.94 -13.83
C GLN A 8 14.84 -7.63 -12.48
N THR A 9 15.80 -7.51 -11.56
CA THR A 9 15.70 -8.01 -10.20
C THR A 9 15.52 -6.86 -9.20
N MET A 10 15.00 -7.16 -8.01
CA MET A 10 14.83 -6.22 -6.91
C MET A 10 15.14 -6.86 -5.57
N LYS A 11 15.44 -6.04 -4.56
CA LYS A 11 15.66 -6.53 -3.19
C LYS A 11 14.37 -7.11 -2.59
N PRO A 12 14.44 -8.11 -1.70
CA PRO A 12 13.27 -8.65 -0.99
C PRO A 12 12.41 -7.59 -0.30
N VAL A 13 13.04 -6.55 0.28
CA VAL A 13 12.33 -5.40 0.87
C VAL A 13 11.40 -4.72 -0.13
N THR A 14 11.87 -4.51 -1.37
CA THR A 14 11.07 -3.89 -2.43
C THR A 14 9.96 -4.83 -2.89
N ALA A 15 10.24 -6.12 -2.98
CA ALA A 15 9.24 -7.13 -3.35
C ALA A 15 8.14 -7.24 -2.28
N ALA A 16 8.50 -7.31 -0.99
CA ALA A 16 7.57 -7.33 0.14
C ALA A 16 6.65 -6.10 0.16
N LYS A 17 7.20 -4.90 -0.08
CA LYS A 17 6.41 -3.67 -0.21
C LYS A 17 5.40 -3.76 -1.35
N LYS A 18 5.77 -4.32 -2.49
CA LYS A 18 4.84 -4.53 -3.62
C LYS A 18 3.81 -5.61 -3.34
N LEU A 19 4.15 -6.61 -2.53
CA LEU A 19 3.24 -7.67 -2.11
C LEU A 19 2.31 -7.25 -0.96
N GLY A 20 2.59 -6.13 -0.30
CA GLY A 20 1.82 -5.61 0.84
C GLY A 20 2.03 -6.41 2.13
N ILE A 21 3.25 -6.93 2.35
CA ILE A 21 3.56 -7.76 3.53
C ILE A 21 4.68 -7.17 4.38
N HIS A 22 4.69 -7.54 5.66
CA HIS A 22 5.79 -7.24 6.57
C HIS A 22 6.93 -8.25 6.37
N LEU A 23 8.01 -7.81 5.71
CA LEU A 23 9.15 -8.68 5.32
C LEU A 23 9.71 -9.54 6.47
N PRO A 24 9.92 -9.04 7.70
CA PRO A 24 10.45 -9.85 8.79
C PRO A 24 9.63 -11.10 9.13
N ALA A 25 8.32 -11.10 8.83
CA ALA A 25 7.42 -12.23 9.04
C ALA A 25 7.37 -13.21 7.85
N ALA A 26 8.03 -12.89 6.74
CA ALA A 26 8.13 -13.80 5.60
C ALA A 26 9.14 -14.93 5.87
N PRO A 27 8.98 -16.11 5.21
CA PRO A 27 9.94 -17.21 5.30
C PRO A 27 11.36 -16.79 4.92
N SER A 28 12.38 -17.44 5.52
CA SER A 28 13.79 -17.14 5.27
C SER A 28 14.17 -17.23 3.80
N GLU A 29 13.58 -18.16 3.06
CA GLU A 29 13.85 -18.38 1.64
C GLU A 29 13.50 -17.15 0.80
N PHE A 30 12.45 -16.41 1.20
CA PHE A 30 12.07 -15.15 0.55
C PHE A 30 12.81 -13.96 1.16
N ARG A 31 12.90 -13.93 2.50
CA ARG A 31 13.47 -12.80 3.25
C ARG A 31 14.95 -12.59 2.95
N ASP A 32 15.69 -13.70 2.92
CA ASP A 32 17.15 -13.71 2.85
C ASP A 32 17.63 -13.97 1.41
N ALA A 33 16.70 -14.02 0.43
CA ALA A 33 17.02 -14.15 -0.98
C ALA A 33 17.93 -13.00 -1.46
N PRO A 34 19.00 -13.28 -2.22
CA PRO A 34 19.90 -12.23 -2.73
C PRO A 34 19.18 -11.21 -3.60
N SER A 35 18.22 -11.67 -4.42
CA SER A 35 17.36 -10.82 -5.24
C SER A 35 16.10 -11.57 -5.68
N ILE A 36 15.03 -10.84 -5.93
CA ILE A 36 13.75 -11.34 -6.45
C ILE A 36 13.58 -10.84 -7.88
N SER A 37 13.30 -11.73 -8.82
CA SER A 37 13.06 -11.34 -10.22
C SER A 37 11.66 -10.76 -10.41
N ARG A 38 11.45 -9.92 -11.44
CA ARG A 38 10.12 -9.42 -11.78
C ARG A 38 9.12 -10.53 -12.14
N SER A 39 9.60 -11.61 -12.78
CA SER A 39 8.76 -12.77 -13.11
C SER A 39 8.35 -13.54 -11.86
N GLU A 40 9.25 -13.71 -10.90
CA GLU A 40 8.95 -14.31 -9.59
C GLU A 40 7.96 -13.48 -8.78
N LEU A 41 8.15 -12.16 -8.69
CA LEU A 41 7.16 -11.27 -8.09
C LEU A 41 5.80 -11.43 -8.77
N GLY A 42 5.77 -11.51 -10.10
CA GLY A 42 4.56 -11.76 -10.87
C GLY A 42 3.87 -13.06 -10.47
N ARG A 43 4.64 -14.16 -10.32
CA ARG A 43 4.11 -15.46 -9.85
C ARG A 43 3.54 -15.37 -8.43
N LEU A 44 4.24 -14.71 -7.50
CA LEU A 44 3.76 -14.52 -6.13
C LEU A 44 2.46 -13.69 -6.09
N MET A 45 2.28 -12.76 -7.03
CA MET A 45 1.05 -11.98 -7.15
C MET A 45 -0.09 -12.78 -7.78
N SER A 46 0.18 -13.57 -8.82
CA SER A 46 -0.85 -14.32 -9.55
C SER A 46 -1.26 -15.62 -8.87
N THR A 47 -0.32 -16.27 -8.19
CA THR A 47 -0.48 -17.58 -7.58
C THR A 47 0.16 -17.53 -6.19
N PRO A 48 -0.47 -16.81 -5.25
CA PRO A 48 0.10 -16.60 -3.93
C PRO A 48 0.20 -17.94 -3.18
N PRO A 49 1.39 -18.29 -2.67
CA PRO A 49 1.54 -19.48 -1.82
C PRO A 49 0.83 -19.28 -0.47
N ALA A 50 0.59 -20.38 0.24
CA ALA A 50 -0.17 -20.39 1.50
C ALA A 50 0.39 -19.40 2.55
N TRP A 51 1.72 -19.32 2.70
CA TRP A 51 2.34 -18.38 3.65
C TRP A 51 2.05 -16.91 3.29
N LEU A 52 1.97 -16.57 2.00
CA LEU A 52 1.71 -15.20 1.54
C LEU A 52 0.25 -14.84 1.79
N THR A 53 -0.66 -15.77 1.53
CA THR A 53 -2.09 -15.62 1.84
C THR A 53 -2.29 -15.43 3.34
N ALA A 54 -1.70 -16.28 4.18
CA ALA A 54 -1.79 -16.18 5.63
C ALA A 54 -1.28 -14.83 6.16
N LEU A 55 -0.15 -14.33 5.65
CA LEU A 55 0.37 -13.01 6.05
C LEU A 55 -0.57 -11.87 5.64
N ARG A 56 -1.23 -11.94 4.49
CA ARG A 56 -2.20 -10.92 4.05
C ARG A 56 -3.50 -10.97 4.84
N GLU A 57 -3.91 -12.15 5.28
CA GLU A 57 -5.14 -12.35 6.05
C GLU A 57 -4.96 -11.98 7.51
N HIS A 58 -3.85 -12.39 8.14
CA HIS A 58 -3.66 -12.29 9.59
C HIS A 58 -2.60 -11.26 10.00
N GLY A 59 -1.64 -10.97 9.12
CA GLY A 59 -0.51 -10.11 9.44
C GLY A 59 0.64 -10.87 10.09
N PRO A 60 1.61 -10.16 10.69
CA PRO A 60 1.64 -8.71 10.93
C PRO A 60 1.61 -7.87 9.64
N HIS A 61 0.81 -6.81 9.63
CA HIS A 61 0.61 -5.93 8.48
C HIS A 61 1.60 -4.77 8.48
N PRO A 62 2.15 -4.39 7.32
CA PRO A 62 2.96 -3.20 7.21
C PRO A 62 2.12 -1.93 7.43
N ARG A 63 2.80 -0.84 7.81
CA ARG A 63 2.17 0.42 8.26
C ARG A 63 1.19 1.02 7.26
N ASP A 64 1.45 0.88 5.97
CA ASP A 64 0.58 1.31 4.88
C ASP A 64 -0.75 0.54 4.86
N VAL A 65 -0.69 -0.78 5.02
CA VAL A 65 -1.88 -1.64 5.13
C VAL A 65 -2.65 -1.33 6.42
N VAL A 66 -1.95 -1.16 7.55
CA VAL A 66 -2.57 -0.77 8.83
C VAL A 66 -3.32 0.57 8.70
N ALA A 67 -2.66 1.61 8.17
CA ALA A 67 -3.26 2.92 7.99
C ALA A 67 -4.48 2.87 7.07
N SER A 68 -4.40 2.13 5.97
CA SER A 68 -5.51 1.92 5.04
C SER A 68 -6.70 1.23 5.73
N ARG A 69 -6.46 0.15 6.49
CA ARG A 69 -7.53 -0.57 7.21
C ARG A 69 -8.17 0.26 8.33
N LEU A 70 -7.41 1.13 8.97
CA LEU A 70 -7.92 2.03 10.01
C LEU A 70 -8.56 3.30 9.45
N GLY A 71 -8.45 3.58 8.15
CA GLY A 71 -9.02 4.77 7.51
C GLY A 71 -8.30 6.06 7.89
N VAL A 72 -6.97 6.01 8.02
CA VAL A 72 -6.13 7.16 8.39
C VAL A 72 -4.91 7.27 7.48
N SER A 73 -4.22 8.40 7.54
CA SER A 73 -2.91 8.53 6.90
C SER A 73 -1.81 7.84 7.71
N ILE A 74 -0.69 7.46 7.06
CA ILE A 74 0.50 6.92 7.76
C ILE A 74 1.02 7.92 8.80
N ALA A 75 0.96 9.23 8.51
CA ALA A 75 1.37 10.27 9.45
C ALA A 75 0.43 10.35 10.66
N GLY A 76 -0.88 10.20 10.45
CA GLY A 76 -1.87 10.11 11.53
C GLY A 76 -1.66 8.89 12.41
N LEU A 77 -1.33 7.74 11.80
CA LEU A 77 -0.95 6.53 12.53
C LEU A 77 0.29 6.77 13.43
N THR A 78 1.33 7.44 12.91
CA THR A 78 2.50 7.81 13.72
C THR A 78 2.14 8.75 14.87
N ARG A 79 1.29 9.75 14.65
CA ARG A 79 0.85 10.67 15.72
C ARG A 79 0.05 9.95 16.81
N GLY A 80 -0.69 8.90 16.45
CA GLY A 80 -1.33 7.99 17.40
C GLY A 80 -0.37 7.06 18.15
N GLY A 81 0.95 7.15 17.92
CA GLY A 81 1.97 6.33 18.58
C GLY A 81 2.13 4.93 18.01
N LEU A 82 1.40 4.57 16.94
CA LEU A 82 1.49 3.26 16.33
C LEU A 82 2.62 3.23 15.30
N THR A 83 3.81 2.85 15.75
CA THR A 83 5.00 2.70 14.89
C THR A 83 5.15 1.29 14.31
N GLU A 84 4.71 0.30 15.07
CA GLU A 84 4.93 -1.12 14.80
C GLU A 84 3.88 -1.75 13.86
N PRO A 85 4.21 -2.88 13.20
CA PRO A 85 3.25 -3.70 12.49
C PRO A 85 2.14 -4.19 13.41
N LEU A 86 0.91 -4.28 12.90
CA LEU A 86 -0.24 -4.81 13.65
C LEU A 86 -0.85 -6.01 12.92
N THR A 87 -1.33 -6.98 13.69
CA THR A 87 -2.14 -8.09 13.20
C THR A 87 -3.57 -7.65 12.87
N THR A 88 -4.29 -8.49 12.12
CA THR A 88 -5.71 -8.26 11.84
C THR A 88 -6.55 -8.17 13.12
N GLU A 89 -6.21 -8.96 14.14
CA GLU A 89 -6.90 -8.93 15.43
C GLU A 89 -6.73 -7.58 16.14
N GLU A 90 -5.50 -7.08 16.23
CA GLU A 90 -5.21 -5.78 16.87
C GLU A 90 -5.85 -4.62 16.12
N ILE A 91 -5.83 -4.64 14.78
CA ILE A 91 -6.52 -3.66 13.95
C ILE A 91 -8.03 -3.70 14.21
N THR A 92 -8.60 -4.90 14.29
CA THR A 92 -10.04 -5.08 14.54
C THR A 92 -10.42 -4.54 15.91
N ARG A 93 -9.61 -4.80 16.94
CA ARG A 93 -9.82 -4.28 18.30
C ARG A 93 -9.81 -2.75 18.31
N LEU A 94 -8.82 -2.13 17.67
CA LEU A 94 -8.74 -0.66 17.54
C LEU A 94 -9.92 -0.08 16.74
N ALA A 95 -10.43 -0.81 15.75
CA ALA A 95 -11.57 -0.34 14.96
C ALA A 95 -12.89 -0.44 15.72
N GLN A 96 -13.05 -1.45 16.58
CA GLN A 96 -14.26 -1.67 17.40
C GLN A 96 -14.35 -0.71 18.58
N ASP A 97 -13.22 -0.42 19.24
CA ASP A 97 -13.14 0.58 20.32
C ASP A 97 -12.14 1.67 19.95
N PRO A 98 -12.53 2.59 19.04
CA PRO A 98 -11.61 3.57 18.51
C PRO A 98 -11.24 4.63 19.55
N PRO A 99 -9.95 4.79 19.90
CA PRO A 99 -9.52 5.87 20.78
C PRO A 99 -9.76 7.24 20.13
N GLN A 100 -9.81 8.30 20.94
CA GLN A 100 -10.11 9.67 20.47
C GLN A 100 -9.19 10.14 19.35
N TRP A 101 -7.89 9.82 19.40
CA TRP A 101 -6.95 10.18 18.34
C TRP A 101 -7.33 9.53 17.00
N LEU A 102 -7.81 8.28 17.01
CA LEU A 102 -8.17 7.56 15.79
C LEU A 102 -9.41 8.18 15.13
N LEU A 103 -10.39 8.57 15.94
CA LEU A 103 -11.57 9.30 15.46
C LEU A 103 -11.18 10.64 14.83
N HIS A 104 -10.33 11.41 15.50
CA HIS A 104 -9.83 12.69 14.99
C HIS A 104 -9.07 12.54 13.66
N GLU A 105 -8.20 11.54 13.57
CA GLU A 105 -7.41 11.27 12.37
C GLU A 105 -8.27 10.80 11.19
N ARG A 106 -9.32 10.00 11.43
CA ARG A 106 -10.29 9.61 10.39
C ARG A 106 -11.01 10.81 9.79
N VAL A 107 -11.48 11.73 10.64
CA VAL A 107 -12.13 12.97 10.18
C VAL A 107 -11.17 13.81 9.34
N THR A 108 -9.92 13.96 9.81
CA THR A 108 -8.89 14.70 9.10
C THR A 108 -8.58 14.07 7.74
N TYR A 109 -8.41 12.75 7.71
CA TYR A 109 -8.11 11.99 6.49
C TYR A 109 -9.23 12.10 5.46
N ASN A 110 -10.48 11.93 5.88
CA ASN A 110 -11.64 12.05 4.98
C ASN A 110 -11.79 13.46 4.40
N ARG A 111 -11.54 14.51 5.20
CA ARG A 111 -11.55 15.90 4.71
C ARG A 111 -10.48 16.14 3.64
N VAL A 112 -9.28 15.62 3.84
CA VAL A 112 -8.19 15.74 2.85
C VAL A 112 -8.55 15.00 1.56
N ARG A 113 -9.07 13.78 1.66
CA ARG A 113 -9.51 13.00 0.49
C ARG A 113 -10.60 13.71 -0.32
N ALA A 114 -11.62 14.24 0.34
CA ALA A 114 -12.68 15.00 -0.32
C ALA A 114 -12.15 16.26 -1.04
N GLU A 115 -11.16 16.94 -0.46
CA GLU A 115 -10.52 18.09 -1.10
C GLU A 115 -9.68 17.68 -2.31
N GLU A 116 -8.91 16.60 -2.20
CA GLU A 116 -8.11 16.08 -3.33
C GLU A 116 -9.00 15.62 -4.48
N GLU A 117 -10.14 14.99 -4.20
CA GLU A 117 -11.15 14.62 -5.20
C GLU A 117 -11.73 15.85 -5.90
N ARG A 118 -12.05 16.91 -5.14
CA ARG A 118 -12.55 18.18 -5.69
C ARG A 118 -11.52 18.84 -6.61
N VAL A 119 -10.25 18.87 -6.20
CA VAL A 119 -9.15 19.43 -7.00
C VAL A 119 -8.94 18.60 -8.26
N ALA A 120 -8.90 17.27 -8.15
CA ALA A 120 -8.74 16.37 -9.29
C ALA A 120 -9.89 16.53 -10.31
N ALA A 121 -11.14 16.62 -9.85
CA ALA A 121 -12.30 16.86 -10.72
C ALA A 121 -12.21 18.22 -11.45
N ARG A 122 -11.79 19.27 -10.73
CA ARG A 122 -11.58 20.61 -11.32
C ARG A 122 -10.50 20.57 -12.41
N ASP A 123 -9.39 19.89 -12.15
CA ASP A 123 -8.25 19.84 -13.06
C ASP A 123 -8.57 18.97 -14.30
N ALA A 124 -9.29 17.86 -14.13
CA ALA A 124 -9.83 17.06 -15.25
C ALA A 124 -10.80 17.86 -16.12
N ALA A 125 -11.68 18.67 -15.52
CA ALA A 125 -12.58 19.57 -16.24
C ALA A 125 -11.83 20.68 -17.00
N ARG A 126 -10.68 21.16 -16.47
CA ARG A 126 -9.82 22.12 -17.18
C ARG A 126 -9.10 21.46 -18.36
N GLY A 127 -8.52 20.28 -18.16
CA GLY A 127 -7.81 19.56 -19.22
C GLY A 127 -8.71 19.18 -20.40
N SER A 128 -9.94 18.73 -20.13
CA SER A 128 -10.94 18.44 -21.17
C SER A 128 -11.37 19.68 -21.94
N ARG A 129 -11.54 20.83 -21.27
CA ARG A 129 -11.81 22.11 -21.94
C ARG A 129 -10.66 22.52 -22.85
N SER A 130 -9.41 22.48 -22.37
CA SER A 130 -8.24 22.84 -23.17
C SER A 130 -8.02 21.92 -24.37
N ALA A 131 -8.34 20.62 -24.26
CA ALA A 131 -8.26 19.68 -25.37
C ALA A 131 -9.34 19.92 -26.45
N ALA A 132 -10.53 20.37 -26.05
CA ALA A 132 -11.62 20.67 -27.00
C ALA A 132 -11.36 21.94 -27.83
N THR A 133 -10.64 22.92 -27.29
CA THR A 133 -10.34 24.18 -28.01
C THR A 133 -9.10 24.12 -28.91
N GLY A 134 -8.24 23.09 -28.76
CA GLY A 134 -6.98 22.96 -29.52
C GLY A 134 -7.04 22.04 -30.75
N GLY A 135 -8.22 21.51 -31.10
CA GLY A 135 -8.42 20.58 -32.23
C GLY A 135 -9.07 21.19 -33.47
N ALA A 136 -9.15 22.51 -33.54
CA ALA A 136 -9.71 23.24 -34.68
C ALA A 136 -8.65 24.21 -35.25
N ASP A 137 -7.69 23.66 -35.97
CA ASP A 137 -6.82 24.39 -36.92
C ASP A 137 -6.31 23.41 -38.00
#